data_AF-A0A2X2UWH0-F1
#
_entry.id   AF-A0A2X2UWH0-F1
#
_cell.length_a   1.000
_cell.length_b   1.000
_cell.length_c   1.000
_cell.angle_alpha   90.00
_cell.angle_beta   90.00
_cell.angle_gamma   90.00
#
_symmetry.space_group_name_H-M   'P 1'
#
loop_
_entity.id
_entity.type
_entity.pdbx_description
1 polymer ?
#
loop_
_entity_poly.entity_id
_entity_poly.type
_entity_poly.pdbx_seq_one_letter_code
_entity_poly.pdbx_strand_id
1 'polypeptide(L)' 'MNLTKEIINFFSEKGEKQTRRMQLALAIGVGYDTINRYIDDDNEKLDNTKCRNALIEITGVPNEQLFEMSNILKSKNYV' A
#
# COMPACT_ATOMS: atom_id res chain seq x y z
N MET A 1 -5.41 -7.08 -5.85
CA MET A 1 -5.33 -5.61 -5.96
C MET A 1 -3.89 -5.21 -5.68
N ASN A 2 -3.24 -4.39 -6.50
CA ASN A 2 -1.82 -4.06 -6.32
C ASN A 2 -1.64 -2.65 -5.77
N LEU A 3 -0.63 -2.44 -4.92
CA LEU A 3 -0.21 -1.09 -4.56
C LEU A 3 0.29 -0.35 -5.80
N THR A 4 0.03 0.95 -5.88
CA THR A 4 0.63 1.77 -6.94
C THR A 4 2.13 1.91 -6.72
N LYS A 5 2.87 2.10 -7.82
CA LYS A 5 4.32 2.32 -7.78
C LYS A 5 4.73 3.49 -6.90
N GLU A 6 3.90 4.53 -6.82
CA GLU A 6 4.15 5.69 -5.97
C GLU A 6 4.24 5.31 -4.48
N ILE A 7 3.32 4.46 -4.02
CA ILE A 7 3.30 3.97 -2.64
C ILE A 7 4.45 3.00 -2.37
N ILE A 8 4.76 2.12 -3.32
CA ILE A 8 5.93 1.24 -3.21
C ILE A 8 7.22 2.06 -3.09
N ASN A 9 7.36 3.11 -3.89
CA ASN A 9 8.51 4.01 -3.84
C ASN A 9 8.57 4.78 -2.51
N PHE A 10 7.44 5.29 -2.02
CA PHE A 10 7.34 5.96 -0.72
C PHE A 10 7.88 5.07 0.41
N PHE A 11 7.51 3.78 0.44
CA PHE A 11 8.02 2.84 1.45
C PHE A 11 9.39 2.24 1.15
N SER A 12 9.99 2.56 0.01
CA SER A 12 11.30 2.07 -0.42
C SER A 12 12.36 3.18 -0.46
N GLU A 13 11.99 4.41 -0.10
CA GLU A 13 12.91 5.55 -0.08
C GLU A 13 14.09 5.31 0.87
N LYS A 14 15.30 5.49 0.34
CA LYS A 14 16.54 5.22 1.07
C LYS A 14 16.67 6.18 2.26
N GLY A 15 16.97 5.65 3.44
CA GLY A 15 17.06 6.42 4.69
C GLY A 15 15.76 6.46 5.49
N GLU A 16 14.61 6.50 4.80
CA GLU A 16 13.29 6.61 5.44
C GLU A 16 12.47 5.30 5.43
N LYS A 17 12.91 4.29 4.66
CA LYS A 17 12.23 2.98 4.52
C LYS A 17 11.81 2.37 5.86
N GLN A 18 12.74 2.27 6.81
CA GLN A 18 12.45 1.64 8.10
C GLN A 18 11.44 2.46 8.90
N THR A 19 11.66 3.78 9.00
CA THR A 19 10.80 4.71 9.71
C THR A 19 9.37 4.68 9.18
N ARG A 20 9.18 4.80 7.86
CA ARG A 20 7.85 4.83 7.23
C ARG A 20 7.09 3.51 7.39
N ARG A 21 7.78 2.38 7.21
CA ARG A 21 7.17 1.07 7.42
C ARG A 21 6.83 0.83 8.89
N MET A 22 7.63 1.35 9.82
CA MET A 22 7.33 1.32 11.25
C MET A 22 6.14 2.19 11.61
N GLN A 23 6.03 3.40 11.05
CA GLN A 23 4.85 4.27 11.22
C GLN A 23 3.57 3.56 10.78
N LEU A 24 3.62 2.88 9.62
CA LEU A 24 2.50 2.09 9.13
C LEU A 24 2.16 0.90 10.05
N ALA A 25 3.18 0.22 10.57
CA ALA A 25 3.02 -0.88 11.51
C ALA A 25 2.32 -0.42 12.80
N LEU A 26 2.71 0.74 13.33
CA LEU A 26 2.11 1.34 14.52
C LEU A 26 0.66 1.78 14.27
N ALA A 27 0.39 2.44 13.15
CA ALA A 27 -0.97 2.89 12.79
C ALA A 27 -1.95 1.73 12.63
N ILE A 28 -1.49 0.61 12.07
CA ILE A 28 -2.33 -0.59 11.87
C ILE A 28 -2.28 -1.51 13.10
N GLY A 29 -1.35 -1.32 14.03
CA GLY A 29 -1.20 -2.15 15.23
C GLY A 29 -0.71 -3.57 14.91
N VAL A 30 0.23 -3.70 13.98
CA VAL A 30 0.86 -4.97 13.59
C VAL A 30 2.38 -4.88 13.71
N GLY A 31 3.06 -6.03 13.64
CA GLY A 31 4.52 -6.07 13.69
C GLY A 31 5.18 -5.52 12.44
N TYR A 32 6.40 -5.00 12.58
CA TYR A 32 7.22 -4.47 11.47
C TYR A 32 7.42 -5.51 10.34
N ASP A 33 7.72 -6.76 10.70
CA ASP A 33 7.89 -7.85 9.74
C ASP A 33 6.61 -8.16 8.96
N THR A 34 5.45 -7.94 9.59
CA THR A 34 4.15 -8.12 8.93
C THR A 34 3.95 -7.06 7.86
N ILE A 35 4.29 -5.79 8.14
CA ILE A 35 4.24 -4.72 7.15
C ILE A 35 5.25 -4.91 6.03
N ASN A 36 6.47 -5.37 6.33
CA ASN A 36 7.44 -5.70 5.28
C ASN A 36 6.86 -6.71 4.30
N ARG A 37 6.31 -7.82 4.80
CA ARG A 37 5.66 -8.83 3.95
C ARG A 37 4.50 -8.25 3.16
N TYR A 38 3.66 -7.43 3.78
CA TYR A 38 2.51 -6.83 3.10
C TYR A 38 2.92 -5.86 1.98
N ILE A 39 4.00 -5.10 2.15
CA ILE A 39 4.47 -4.16 1.14
C ILE A 39 5.24 -4.89 0.03
N ASP A 40 6.05 -5.89 0.38
CA ASP A 40 6.97 -6.53 -0.57
C ASP A 40 6.32 -7.70 -1.32
N ASP A 41 5.44 -8.48 -0.66
CA ASP A 41 4.93 -9.75 -1.19
C ASP A 41 3.38 -9.82 -1.25
N ASP A 42 2.68 -9.24 -0.26
CA ASP A 42 1.24 -9.46 0.01
C ASP A 42 0.43 -8.15 0.04
N ASN A 43 0.49 -7.34 -1.02
CA ASN A 43 -0.17 -6.02 -1.07
C ASN A 43 -1.69 -6.08 -0.81
N GLU A 44 -2.33 -7.20 -1.13
CA GLU A 44 -3.77 -7.39 -0.91
C GLU A 44 -4.15 -7.31 0.58
N LYS A 45 -3.22 -7.59 1.49
CA LYS A 45 -3.48 -7.45 2.94
C LYS A 45 -3.60 -5.99 3.37
N LEU A 46 -3.11 -5.06 2.56
CA LEU A 46 -3.29 -3.62 2.75
C LEU A 46 -4.63 -3.13 2.19
N ASP A 47 -5.33 -3.96 1.40
CA ASP A 47 -6.65 -3.67 0.86
C ASP A 47 -7.76 -3.97 1.89
N ASN A 48 -7.72 -3.25 3.02
CA ASN A 48 -8.80 -3.23 3.98
C ASN A 48 -8.96 -1.82 4.57
N THR A 49 -10.12 -1.52 5.16
CA THR A 49 -10.44 -0.17 5.65
C THR A 49 -9.39 0.40 6.59
N LYS A 50 -8.86 -0.41 7.52
CA LYS A 50 -7.86 0.05 8.50
C LYS A 50 -6.53 0.40 7.82
N CYS A 51 -6.02 -0.51 6.99
CA CYS A 51 -4.77 -0.32 6.28
C CYS A 51 -4.86 0.84 5.28
N ARG A 52 -5.97 0.95 4.55
CA ARG A 52 -6.23 2.07 3.63
C ARG A 52 -6.22 3.41 4.33
N ASN A 53 -6.93 3.54 5.45
CA ASN A 53 -6.95 4.80 6.21
C ASN A 53 -5.56 5.17 6.71
N ALA A 54 -4.82 4.20 7.26
CA ALA A 54 -3.44 4.42 7.72
C ALA A 54 -2.50 4.81 6.57
N LEU A 55 -2.66 4.20 5.39
CA LEU A 55 -1.90 4.56 4.20
C LEU A 55 -2.21 5.99 3.76
N ILE A 56 -3.49 6.39 3.66
CA ILE A 56 -3.88 7.76 3.30
C ILE A 56 -3.27 8.76 4.27
N GLU A 57 -3.30 8.47 5.58
CA GLU A 57 -2.77 9.35 6.61
C GLU A 57 -1.25 9.52 6.52
N ILE A 58 -0.52 8.43 6.26
CA ILE A 58 0.95 8.43 6.23
C ILE A 58 1.50 8.95 4.90
N THR A 59 0.85 8.63 3.78
CA THR A 59 1.35 8.99 2.44
C THR A 59 0.72 10.28 1.91
N GLY A 60 -0.43 10.69 2.45
CA GLY A 60 -1.24 11.79 1.91
C GLY A 60 -1.95 11.46 0.59
N VAL A 61 -1.81 10.23 0.10
CA VAL A 61 -2.36 9.80 -1.19
C VAL A 61 -3.78 9.27 -1.00
N PRO A 62 -4.76 9.73 -1.79
CA PRO A 62 -6.14 9.27 -1.65
C PRO A 62 -6.30 7.80 -2.04
N ASN A 63 -7.30 7.13 -1.45
CA ASN A 63 -7.52 5.69 -1.60
C ASN A 63 -7.51 5.18 -3.05
N GLU A 64 -8.08 5.96 -3.98
CA GLU A 64 -8.17 5.64 -5.40
C GLU A 64 -6.80 5.58 -6.10
N GLN A 65 -5.81 6.29 -5.55
CA GLN A 65 -4.43 6.35 -6.04
C GLN A 65 -3.48 5.46 -5.23
N LEU A 66 -3.93 4.91 -4.09
CA LEU A 66 -3.14 3.95 -3.31
C LEU A 66 -3.05 2.59 -4.00
N PHE A 67 -4.14 2.18 -4.62
CA PHE A 67 -4.28 0.87 -5.23
C PHE A 67 -4.58 1.00 -6.72
N GLU A 68 -3.83 0.27 -7.54
CA GLU A 68 -4.23 0.07 -8.92
C GLU A 68 -5.52 -0.76 -8.90
N MET A 69 -6.66 -0.11 -9.14
CA MET A 69 -7.85 -0.84 -9.56
C MET A 69 -7.43 -1.64 -10.80
N SER A 70 -7.46 -2.97 -10.72
CA SER A 70 -7.28 -3.86 -11.88
C SER A 70 -8.43 -3.74 -12.89
N ASN A 71 -8.80 -2.52 -13.27
CA ASN A 71 -9.81 -2.22 -14.29
C ASN A 71 -9.22 -2.17 -15.70
N ILE A 72 -7.97 -2.58 -15.91
CA ILE A 72 -7.34 -2.60 -17.24
C ILE A 72 -7.39 -3.99 -17.94
N LEU A 73 -7.86 -5.06 -17.28
CA LEU A 73 -7.89 -6.41 -17.89
C LEU A 73 -9.28 -7.01 -18.17
N LYS A 74 -10.39 -6.31 -17.91
CA LYS A 74 -11.73 -6.79 -18.34
C LYS A 74 -12.47 -5.89 -19.33
N SER A 75 -11.98 -4.68 -19.64
CA SER A 75 -12.71 -3.75 -20.52
C SER A 75 -12.12 -3.57 -21.93
N LYS A 76 -11.26 -4.49 -22.40
CA LYS A 76 -10.77 -4.47 -23.79
C LYS A 76 -11.04 -5.75 -24.60
N ASN A 77 -11.96 -6.62 -24.15
CA ASN A 77 -12.35 -7.84 -24.90
C ASN A 77 -13.86 -8.01 -25.14
N TYR A 78 -14.62 -6.91 -25.12
CA TYR A 78 -15.94 -6.77 -25.76
C TYR A 78 -15.98 -5.30 -26.20
N VAL A 79 -15.97 -4.89 -27.47
CA VAL A 79 -16.56 -5.39 -28.73
C VAL A 79 -15.60 -5.07 -29.88
#